data_AF-A0A1H1KWY9-F1
#
_entry.id   AF-A0A1H1KWY9-F1
#
_cell.length_a   1.000
_cell.length_b   1.000
_cell.length_c   1.000
_cell.angle_alpha   90.00
_cell.angle_beta   90.00
_cell.angle_gamma   90.00
#
_symmetry.space_group_name_H-M   'P 1'
#
loop_
_entity.id
_entity.type
_entity.pdbx_description
1 polymer ?
#
loop_
_entity_poly.entity_id
_entity_poly.type
_entity_poly.pdbx_seq_one_letter_code
_entity_poly.pdbx_strand_id
1 'polypeptide(L)'
;MFIDPFPKQYFIAVCILFFSLHSGFSQQQADTAFFTSLEFPNFNSEDTPNIYIDGIHNNLHQLHTGFSPFAKLAEADGYKIKAFNNFEELKEVDILVVANAINAKNQGNWERPIFNAFDESEVKNINEWVRSGGRLLLIADHMPFAGAASSLAESFGFHYCDGFAQLAKEQNRNDVFSKSNKRLTDNPVTNGTYGEKIDEIVSFTGSSFKIPKEAIPVMKFRSGDKCLQPEVAWQFNDSTLTTDLSGSYQGALLDFGKGKIAVFGEAAMFTAQTVEQNGNTFKIGFNSPAAPNNVQFVRNVLLWLAEGKERPFQNSGKQNEILMVNREMELAFNNKNYRAIADFYSKDAVMLGSNTEVVGRENLREYWGRFEGGNTWNLSNIEIKELDGDYALQRGISVITWKNSEGEISESKVIFSLLWTKTEEGWKIMLDHYSPR
;
A
#
# COMPACT_ATOMS: atom_id res chain seq x y z
N MET A 1 4.44 -23.70 87.24
CA MET A 1 3.45 -24.76 87.44
C MET A 1 2.08 -24.13 87.24
N PHE A 2 1.40 -24.56 86.16
CA PHE A 2 0.01 -24.28 85.76
C PHE A 2 -0.37 -22.82 85.41
N ILE A 3 -1.12 -22.47 84.34
CA ILE A 3 -1.73 -23.13 83.17
C ILE A 3 -1.86 -22.03 82.09
N ASP A 4 -1.59 -22.38 80.84
CA ASP A 4 -1.95 -21.63 79.62
C ASP A 4 -3.32 -22.15 79.14
N PRO A 5 -4.19 -21.34 78.50
CA PRO A 5 -4.20 -21.42 77.03
C PRO A 5 -4.53 -20.11 76.29
N PHE A 6 -3.68 -19.79 75.32
CA PHE A 6 -3.91 -19.10 74.03
C PHE A 6 -5.33 -19.26 73.40
N PRO A 7 -5.83 -18.30 72.58
CA PRO A 7 -5.24 -18.06 71.24
C PRO A 7 -5.23 -16.62 70.64
N LYS A 8 -4.20 -16.42 69.78
CA LYS A 8 -4.13 -15.67 68.50
C LYS A 8 -4.31 -14.13 68.54
N GLN A 9 -3.22 -13.35 68.51
CA GLN A 9 -2.48 -12.87 67.31
C GLN A 9 -3.37 -12.35 66.16
N TYR A 10 -3.36 -11.03 65.89
CA TYR A 10 -2.55 -10.38 64.84
C TYR A 10 -3.03 -8.93 64.63
N PHE A 11 -2.09 -7.99 64.69
CA PHE A 11 -2.22 -6.63 64.17
C PHE A 11 -2.53 -6.72 62.66
N ILE A 12 -3.69 -6.24 62.21
CA ILE A 12 -3.93 -6.03 60.77
C ILE A 12 -3.75 -4.54 60.48
N ALA A 13 -2.62 -4.26 59.85
CA ALA A 13 -2.33 -3.01 59.19
C ALA A 13 -3.15 -2.91 57.88
N VAL A 14 -3.72 -1.73 57.68
CA VAL A 14 -3.89 -1.03 56.39
C VAL A 14 -4.08 -1.94 55.17
N CYS A 15 -5.35 -2.22 54.81
CA CYS A 15 -5.67 -2.67 53.47
C CYS A 15 -5.53 -1.49 52.51
N ILE A 16 -4.44 -1.55 51.75
CA ILE A 16 -4.11 -0.73 50.59
C ILE A 16 -5.26 -0.78 49.59
N LEU A 17 -5.75 0.41 49.22
CA LEU A 17 -6.56 0.64 48.03
C LEU A 17 -5.88 -0.04 46.83
N PHE A 18 -6.56 -1.03 46.25
CA PHE A 18 -6.24 -1.54 44.91
C PHE A 18 -6.46 -0.39 43.91
N PHE A 19 -5.44 0.43 43.69
CA PHE A 19 -5.25 1.08 42.40
C PHE A 19 -4.79 -0.02 41.44
N SER A 20 -5.74 -0.67 40.80
CA SER A 20 -5.50 -1.38 39.55
C SER A 20 -5.13 -0.32 38.50
N LEU A 21 -3.84 -0.02 38.42
CA LEU A 21 -3.22 0.60 37.26
C LEU A 21 -3.42 -0.34 36.08
N HIS A 22 -4.59 -0.26 35.46
CA HIS A 22 -4.78 -0.70 34.09
C HIS A 22 -3.89 0.21 33.25
N SER A 23 -2.66 -0.24 33.00
CA SER A 23 -1.96 0.20 31.80
C SER A 23 -2.80 -0.32 30.65
N GLY A 24 -3.77 0.48 30.22
CA GLY A 24 -4.55 0.20 29.03
C GLY A 24 -3.57 0.22 27.87
N PHE A 25 -3.08 -0.95 27.48
CA PHE A 25 -2.51 -1.10 26.15
C PHE A 25 -3.63 -0.71 25.18
N SER A 26 -3.42 0.43 24.53
CA SER A 26 -4.27 0.85 23.43
C SER A 26 -4.38 -0.31 22.45
N GLN A 27 -5.60 -0.77 22.18
CA GLN A 27 -5.81 -1.88 21.28
C GLN A 27 -5.73 -1.36 19.85
N GLN A 28 -4.68 -1.75 19.14
CA GLN A 28 -4.60 -1.60 17.69
C GLN A 28 -5.67 -2.49 17.06
N GLN A 29 -6.50 -1.90 16.20
CA GLN A 29 -7.63 -2.59 15.54
C GLN A 29 -7.63 -2.28 14.05
N ALA A 30 -8.15 -3.20 13.25
CA ALA A 30 -8.35 -2.95 11.83
C ALA A 30 -9.40 -1.85 11.62
N ASP A 31 -9.13 -0.89 10.74
CA ASP A 31 -10.13 0.09 10.31
C ASP A 31 -11.05 -0.57 9.30
N THR A 32 -12.01 -1.36 9.78
CA THR A 32 -12.98 -2.06 8.94
C THR A 32 -13.94 -1.09 8.23
N ALA A 33 -13.96 0.20 8.60
CA ALA A 33 -14.67 1.24 7.88
C ALA A 33 -13.87 1.82 6.71
N PHE A 34 -12.60 1.43 6.53
CA PHE A 34 -11.79 1.82 5.37
C PHE A 34 -12.55 1.54 4.07
N PHE A 35 -12.57 2.55 3.22
CA PHE A 35 -13.17 2.54 1.90
C PHE A 35 -12.27 3.33 0.97
N THR A 36 -12.06 2.78 -0.22
CA THR A 36 -11.32 3.44 -1.29
C THR A 36 -12.13 3.28 -2.56
N SER A 37 -12.36 4.39 -3.26
CA SER A 37 -12.89 4.36 -4.63
C SER A 37 -11.71 4.53 -5.56
N LEU A 38 -11.52 3.57 -6.46
CA LEU A 38 -10.50 3.65 -7.50
C LEU A 38 -11.18 4.03 -8.81
N GLU A 39 -10.82 5.21 -9.32
CA GLU A 39 -11.36 5.72 -10.58
C GLU A 39 -10.95 4.83 -11.77
N PHE A 40 -9.78 4.20 -11.67
CA PHE A 40 -9.22 3.30 -12.68
C PHE A 40 -8.75 2.00 -12.03
N PRO A 41 -9.64 0.98 -11.88
CA PRO A 41 -9.22 -0.34 -11.44
C PRO A 41 -8.33 -1.02 -12.49
N ASN A 42 -7.37 -1.81 -12.04
CA ASN A 42 -6.48 -2.58 -12.90
C ASN A 42 -7.21 -3.70 -13.67
N PHE A 43 -8.30 -4.22 -13.10
CA PHE A 43 -9.13 -5.27 -13.69
C PHE A 43 -10.62 -4.90 -13.64
N ASN A 44 -11.41 -5.35 -14.61
CA ASN A 44 -12.86 -5.09 -14.70
C ASN A 44 -13.67 -6.23 -15.35
N SER A 45 -13.01 -7.30 -15.80
CA SER A 45 -13.58 -8.37 -16.59
C SER A 45 -13.86 -9.60 -15.74
N GLU A 46 -14.59 -10.55 -16.32
CA GLU A 46 -14.82 -11.86 -15.70
C GLU A 46 -13.52 -12.66 -15.48
N ASP A 47 -12.45 -12.37 -16.24
CA ASP A 47 -11.12 -12.99 -16.15
C ASP A 47 -10.13 -12.16 -15.31
N THR A 48 -10.54 -11.81 -14.09
CA THR A 48 -9.68 -11.11 -13.12
C THR A 48 -8.91 -12.09 -12.23
N PRO A 49 -7.68 -11.75 -11.77
CA PRO A 49 -6.89 -12.65 -10.95
C PRO A 49 -7.55 -12.97 -9.59
N ASN A 50 -7.45 -14.22 -9.19
CA ASN A 50 -7.85 -14.72 -7.88
C ASN A 50 -6.73 -14.52 -6.85
N ILE A 51 -6.95 -13.64 -5.88
CA ILE A 51 -6.10 -13.49 -4.70
C ILE A 51 -6.71 -14.28 -3.55
N TYR A 52 -5.94 -15.20 -2.99
CA TYR A 52 -6.33 -15.93 -1.80
C TYR A 52 -5.49 -15.46 -0.62
N ILE A 53 -6.15 -15.06 0.48
CA ILE A 53 -5.49 -14.67 1.73
C ILE A 53 -5.46 -15.88 2.66
N ASP A 54 -4.28 -16.24 3.11
CA ASP A 54 -4.05 -17.37 4.00
C ASP A 54 -4.88 -17.26 5.30
N GLY A 55 -5.70 -18.28 5.54
CA GLY A 55 -6.52 -18.45 6.75
C GLY A 55 -6.13 -19.67 7.58
N ILE A 56 -5.12 -20.45 7.17
CA ILE A 56 -4.78 -21.75 7.77
C ILE A 56 -3.81 -21.56 8.96
N HIS A 57 -2.90 -20.60 8.86
CA HIS A 57 -1.74 -20.49 9.76
C HIS A 57 -1.93 -19.46 10.88
N ASN A 58 -3.14 -19.40 11.46
CA ASN A 58 -3.44 -18.56 12.63
C ASN A 58 -3.15 -17.07 12.44
N ASN A 59 -3.19 -16.61 11.18
CA ASN A 59 -2.73 -15.29 10.79
C ASN A 59 -3.40 -14.19 11.62
N LEU A 60 -2.61 -13.22 12.08
CA LEU A 60 -3.16 -12.02 12.73
C LEU A 60 -4.05 -11.24 11.74
N HIS A 61 -3.63 -11.21 10.47
CA HIS A 61 -4.34 -10.55 9.40
C HIS A 61 -5.04 -11.57 8.50
N GLN A 62 -6.34 -11.77 8.72
CA GLN A 62 -7.20 -12.59 7.87
C GLN A 62 -8.15 -11.71 7.05
N LEU A 63 -8.78 -12.32 6.05
CA LEU A 63 -9.67 -11.66 5.09
C LEU A 63 -10.73 -10.76 5.74
N HIS A 64 -11.40 -11.23 6.80
CA HIS A 64 -12.49 -10.50 7.45
C HIS A 64 -12.05 -9.76 8.74
N THR A 65 -10.75 -9.76 9.06
CA THR A 65 -10.20 -9.13 10.27
C THR A 65 -9.13 -8.11 9.90
N GLY A 66 -7.88 -8.33 10.33
CA GLY A 66 -6.74 -7.43 10.17
C GLY A 66 -6.41 -7.03 8.73
N PHE A 67 -6.84 -7.81 7.73
CA PHE A 67 -6.59 -7.56 6.30
C PHE A 67 -7.85 -7.23 5.50
N SER A 68 -8.99 -6.97 6.15
CA SER A 68 -10.18 -6.49 5.45
C SER A 68 -9.93 -5.23 4.60
N PRO A 69 -9.16 -4.21 5.06
CA PRO A 69 -8.81 -3.06 4.23
C PRO A 69 -7.99 -3.40 2.98
N PHE A 70 -7.05 -4.35 3.08
CA PHE A 70 -6.30 -4.88 1.94
C PHE A 70 -7.25 -5.52 0.93
N ALA A 71 -8.15 -6.39 1.40
CA ALA A 71 -9.12 -7.06 0.56
C ALA A 71 -10.02 -6.06 -0.17
N LYS A 72 -10.55 -5.06 0.53
CA LYS A 72 -11.37 -3.99 -0.08
C LYS A 72 -10.61 -3.19 -1.13
N LEU A 73 -9.33 -2.87 -0.89
CA LEU A 73 -8.50 -2.20 -1.89
C LEU A 73 -8.35 -3.07 -3.14
N ALA A 74 -8.03 -4.35 -2.97
CA ALA A 74 -7.84 -5.26 -4.08
C ALA A 74 -9.16 -5.53 -4.84
N GLU A 75 -10.29 -5.69 -4.15
CA GLU A 75 -11.62 -5.78 -4.77
C GLU A 75 -11.96 -4.50 -5.56
N ALA A 76 -11.69 -3.33 -4.98
CA ALA A 76 -11.88 -2.05 -5.66
C ALA A 76 -10.97 -1.89 -6.88
N ASP A 77 -9.82 -2.59 -6.92
CA ASP A 77 -8.89 -2.60 -8.06
C ASP A 77 -9.21 -3.73 -9.07
N GLY A 78 -10.30 -4.46 -8.82
CA GLY A 78 -10.90 -5.43 -9.72
C GLY A 78 -10.55 -6.88 -9.44
N TYR A 79 -9.73 -7.20 -8.44
CA TYR A 79 -9.32 -8.56 -8.10
C TYR A 79 -10.46 -9.35 -7.43
N LYS A 80 -10.48 -10.68 -7.62
CA LYS A 80 -11.34 -11.59 -6.84
C LYS A 80 -10.62 -12.01 -5.58
N ILE A 81 -11.21 -11.78 -4.41
CA ILE A 81 -10.59 -12.13 -3.12
C ILE A 81 -11.32 -13.32 -2.48
N LYS A 82 -10.54 -14.28 -1.97
CA LYS A 82 -11.04 -15.41 -1.18
C LYS A 82 -10.12 -15.70 0.01
N ALA A 83 -10.63 -16.44 0.99
CA ALA A 83 -9.79 -17.04 2.02
C ALA A 83 -9.19 -18.35 1.48
N PHE A 84 -7.92 -18.59 1.74
CA PHE A 84 -7.27 -19.88 1.53
C PHE A 84 -7.47 -20.73 2.78
N ASN A 85 -8.22 -21.83 2.66
CA ASN A 85 -8.58 -22.68 3.80
C ASN A 85 -7.99 -24.08 3.72
N ASN A 86 -7.50 -24.48 2.55
CA ASN A 86 -6.83 -25.77 2.35
C ASN A 86 -5.92 -25.73 1.12
N PHE A 87 -4.94 -26.62 1.08
CA PHE A 87 -3.95 -26.67 0.01
C PHE A 87 -4.49 -27.18 -1.35
N GLU A 88 -5.67 -27.80 -1.39
CA GLU A 88 -6.28 -28.25 -2.65
C GLU A 88 -6.75 -27.06 -3.51
N GLU A 89 -7.02 -25.92 -2.87
CA GLU A 89 -7.40 -24.66 -3.52
C GLU A 89 -6.26 -24.04 -4.34
N LEU A 90 -5.00 -24.43 -4.10
CA LEU A 90 -3.81 -23.78 -4.69
C LEU A 90 -3.81 -23.77 -6.23
N LYS A 91 -4.54 -24.70 -6.86
CA LYS A 91 -4.77 -24.77 -8.32
C LYS A 91 -5.65 -23.64 -8.88
N GLU A 92 -6.44 -22.99 -8.03
CA GLU A 92 -7.35 -21.89 -8.35
C GLU A 92 -6.75 -20.52 -8.01
N VAL A 93 -5.63 -20.52 -7.29
CA VAL A 93 -4.96 -19.33 -6.77
C VAL A 93 -4.06 -18.75 -7.86
N ASP A 94 -4.28 -17.48 -8.19
CA ASP A 94 -3.33 -16.72 -9.00
C ASP A 94 -2.28 -16.04 -8.12
N ILE A 95 -2.69 -15.49 -6.97
CA ILE A 95 -1.82 -14.86 -5.99
C ILE A 95 -2.18 -15.37 -4.59
N LEU A 96 -1.23 -15.98 -3.89
CA LEU A 96 -1.36 -16.35 -2.48
C LEU A 96 -0.78 -15.21 -1.62
N VAL A 97 -1.54 -14.73 -0.65
CA VAL A 97 -1.13 -13.71 0.32
C VAL A 97 -1.02 -14.35 1.70
N VAL A 98 0.20 -14.38 2.24
CA VAL A 98 0.47 -14.79 3.62
C VAL A 98 0.85 -13.53 4.40
N ALA A 99 0.07 -13.18 5.42
CA ALA A 99 0.30 -11.99 6.23
C ALA A 99 0.29 -12.33 7.73
N ASN A 100 1.47 -12.25 8.35
CA ASN A 100 1.67 -12.51 9.79
C ASN A 100 1.17 -13.89 10.23
N ALA A 101 1.59 -14.92 9.51
CA ALA A 101 1.42 -16.31 9.93
C ALA A 101 2.15 -16.60 11.24
N ILE A 102 1.54 -17.42 12.09
CA ILE A 102 2.06 -17.73 13.43
C ILE A 102 1.76 -19.18 13.81
N ASN A 103 2.69 -19.83 14.49
CA ASN A 103 2.42 -21.15 15.05
C ASN A 103 1.44 -21.06 16.23
N ALA A 104 0.56 -22.04 16.37
CA ALA A 104 -0.38 -22.13 17.50
C ALA A 104 0.30 -22.05 18.87
N LYS A 105 1.54 -22.53 19.01
CA LYS A 105 2.34 -22.44 20.26
C LYS A 105 2.73 -21.02 20.64
N ASN A 106 2.74 -20.09 19.69
CA ASN A 106 3.07 -18.68 19.93
C ASN A 106 1.80 -17.78 19.91
N GLN A 107 0.59 -18.31 19.74
CA GLN A 107 -0.63 -17.52 19.89
C GLN A 107 -0.81 -17.04 21.33
N GLY A 108 -0.91 -15.72 21.53
CA GLY A 108 -0.99 -15.12 22.86
C GLY A 108 0.29 -15.25 23.70
N ASN A 109 1.37 -15.82 23.13
CA ASN A 109 2.66 -16.01 23.78
C ASN A 109 3.80 -15.67 22.82
N TRP A 110 4.11 -14.39 22.70
CA TRP A 110 5.17 -13.86 21.82
C TRP A 110 6.54 -13.91 22.51
N GLU A 111 6.92 -15.09 22.96
CA GLU A 111 8.19 -15.40 23.64
C GLU A 111 8.94 -16.50 22.88
N ARG A 112 10.28 -16.42 22.88
CA ARG A 112 11.14 -17.44 22.27
C ARG A 112 11.02 -18.80 23.01
N PRO A 113 11.22 -19.93 22.31
CA PRO A 113 11.48 -20.05 20.88
C PRO A 113 10.24 -19.76 20.03
N ILE A 114 10.45 -19.15 18.86
CA ILE A 114 9.41 -18.97 17.85
C ILE A 114 9.38 -20.22 16.96
N PHE A 115 8.21 -20.86 16.87
CA PHE A 115 8.01 -22.06 16.07
C PHE A 115 7.55 -21.68 14.66
N ASN A 116 7.98 -22.46 13.67
CA ASN A 116 7.53 -22.29 12.28
C ASN A 116 6.01 -22.44 12.18
N ALA A 117 5.36 -21.52 11.47
CA ALA A 117 3.94 -21.58 11.17
C ALA A 117 3.62 -22.69 10.17
N PHE A 118 4.54 -22.95 9.25
CA PHE A 118 4.42 -23.92 8.16
C PHE A 118 5.23 -25.18 8.47
N ASP A 119 4.66 -26.35 8.15
CA ASP A 119 5.41 -27.60 8.15
C ASP A 119 6.28 -27.78 6.89
N GLU A 120 7.17 -28.77 6.90
CA GLU A 120 8.10 -29.00 5.79
C GLU A 120 7.39 -29.33 4.47
N SER A 121 6.25 -30.02 4.53
CA SER A 121 5.47 -30.40 3.35
C SER A 121 4.75 -29.21 2.75
N GLU A 122 4.21 -28.32 3.58
CA GLU A 122 3.58 -27.06 3.18
C GLU A 122 4.61 -26.13 2.52
N VAL A 123 5.78 -25.95 3.14
CA VAL A 123 6.88 -25.16 2.58
C VAL A 123 7.28 -25.69 1.21
N LYS A 124 7.46 -27.01 1.08
CA LYS A 124 7.79 -27.64 -0.20
C LYS A 124 6.72 -27.40 -1.25
N ASN A 125 5.43 -27.59 -0.90
CA ASN A 125 4.31 -27.43 -1.82
C ASN A 125 4.22 -25.98 -2.34
N ILE A 126 4.33 -24.98 -1.45
CA ILE A 126 4.31 -23.56 -1.85
C ILE A 126 5.52 -23.25 -2.74
N ASN A 127 6.71 -23.72 -2.39
CA ASN A 127 7.93 -23.49 -3.18
C ASN A 127 7.80 -24.06 -4.60
N GLU A 128 7.35 -25.31 -4.73
CA GLU A 128 7.15 -25.97 -6.02
C GLU A 128 6.04 -25.31 -6.85
N TRP A 129 4.95 -24.89 -6.20
CA TRP A 129 3.88 -24.14 -6.84
C TRP A 129 4.37 -22.79 -7.39
N VAL A 130 5.07 -21.98 -6.58
CA VAL A 130 5.68 -20.72 -7.05
C VAL A 130 6.63 -21.03 -8.20
N ARG A 131 7.57 -21.96 -8.04
CA ARG A 131 8.53 -22.33 -9.11
C ARG A 131 7.84 -22.67 -10.43
N SER A 132 6.64 -23.25 -10.37
CA SER A 132 5.85 -23.67 -11.53
C SER A 132 4.98 -22.58 -12.15
N GLY A 133 4.86 -21.41 -11.53
CA GLY A 133 4.10 -20.27 -12.04
C GLY A 133 3.32 -19.49 -10.98
N GLY A 134 3.18 -20.03 -9.77
CA GLY A 134 2.49 -19.38 -8.67
C GLY A 134 3.08 -18.03 -8.27
N ARG A 135 2.26 -17.18 -7.64
CA ARG A 135 2.63 -15.84 -7.21
C ARG A 135 2.40 -15.71 -5.70
N LEU A 136 3.43 -15.38 -4.95
CA LEU A 136 3.37 -15.29 -3.49
C LEU A 136 3.65 -13.86 -3.02
N LEU A 137 2.76 -13.32 -2.20
CA LEU A 137 3.01 -12.15 -1.35
C LEU A 137 3.21 -12.65 0.09
N LEU A 138 4.45 -12.60 0.58
CA LEU A 138 4.81 -13.01 1.94
C LEU A 138 5.11 -11.79 2.79
N ILE A 139 4.30 -11.57 3.81
CA ILE A 139 4.42 -10.44 4.73
C ILE A 139 4.61 -10.98 6.14
N ALA A 140 5.74 -10.65 6.76
CA ALA A 140 6.02 -11.01 8.14
C ALA A 140 6.59 -9.82 8.89
N ASP A 141 5.78 -9.27 9.80
CA ASP A 141 6.14 -8.19 10.71
C ASP A 141 7.26 -8.63 11.68
N HIS A 142 7.55 -7.81 12.68
CA HIS A 142 8.47 -8.13 13.77
C HIS A 142 8.13 -9.48 14.46
N MET A 143 9.02 -9.94 15.34
CA MET A 143 8.80 -11.12 16.19
C MET A 143 7.39 -11.11 16.82
N PRO A 144 6.61 -12.20 16.75
CA PRO A 144 7.02 -13.55 16.37
C PRO A 144 6.84 -13.89 14.87
N PHE A 145 6.28 -12.98 14.07
CA PHE A 145 5.83 -13.31 12.72
C PHE A 145 6.98 -13.62 11.77
N ALA A 146 8.06 -12.81 11.82
CA ALA A 146 9.29 -13.07 11.08
C ALA A 146 9.91 -14.44 11.40
N GLY A 147 10.01 -14.81 12.69
CA GLY A 147 10.48 -16.14 13.10
C GLY A 147 9.55 -17.27 12.63
N ALA A 148 8.24 -17.08 12.72
CA ALA A 148 7.27 -18.10 12.35
C ALA A 148 7.19 -18.34 10.84
N ALA A 149 7.46 -17.31 10.03
CA ALA A 149 7.53 -17.40 8.56
C ALA A 149 8.92 -17.80 8.03
N SER A 150 9.91 -17.99 8.91
CA SER A 150 11.32 -18.14 8.52
C SER A 150 11.55 -19.34 7.60
N SER A 151 11.02 -20.52 7.91
CA SER A 151 11.18 -21.72 7.06
C SER A 151 10.69 -21.53 5.63
N LEU A 152 9.53 -20.87 5.47
CA LEU A 152 8.97 -20.58 4.15
C LEU A 152 9.86 -19.56 3.40
N ALA A 153 10.26 -18.49 4.05
CA ALA A 153 11.10 -17.44 3.47
C ALA A 153 12.47 -17.98 3.04
N GLU A 154 13.09 -18.81 3.88
CA GLU A 154 14.40 -19.41 3.63
C GLU A 154 14.38 -20.38 2.44
N SER A 155 13.24 -21.03 2.17
CA SER A 155 13.07 -21.87 0.97
C SER A 155 13.23 -21.09 -0.35
N PHE A 156 13.06 -19.76 -0.29
CA PHE A 156 13.27 -18.82 -1.40
C PHE A 156 14.58 -18.01 -1.27
N GLY A 157 15.39 -18.27 -0.23
CA GLY A 157 16.67 -17.59 0.01
C GLY A 157 16.56 -16.27 0.79
N PHE A 158 15.41 -15.97 1.38
CA PHE A 158 15.24 -14.81 2.27
C PHE A 158 15.51 -15.22 3.71
N HIS A 159 16.32 -14.42 4.43
CA HIS A 159 16.69 -14.71 5.82
C HIS A 159 16.25 -13.57 6.72
N TYR A 160 15.15 -13.79 7.46
CA TYR A 160 14.63 -12.79 8.39
C TYR A 160 15.55 -12.57 9.58
N CYS A 161 15.61 -11.32 10.02
CA CYS A 161 15.86 -11.03 11.42
C CYS A 161 14.55 -11.19 12.17
N ASP A 162 14.45 -12.20 13.02
CA ASP A 162 13.31 -12.41 13.92
C ASP A 162 13.36 -11.39 15.08
N GLY A 163 13.00 -10.15 14.78
CA GLY A 163 13.09 -9.03 15.70
C GLY A 163 12.46 -7.77 15.12
N PHE A 164 12.67 -6.65 15.78
CA PHE A 164 12.11 -5.35 15.45
C PHE A 164 13.12 -4.52 14.67
N ALA A 165 12.81 -4.22 13.41
CA ALA A 165 13.61 -3.33 12.60
C ALA A 165 13.38 -1.87 13.02
N GLN A 166 14.47 -1.13 13.21
CA GLN A 166 14.46 0.26 13.61
C GLN A 166 15.41 1.07 12.74
N LEU A 167 14.88 2.12 12.12
CA LEU A 167 15.72 3.10 11.43
C LEU A 167 16.50 3.95 12.45
N ALA A 168 17.74 4.29 12.12
CA ALA A 168 18.49 5.33 12.82
C ALA A 168 17.89 6.71 12.50
N LYS A 169 16.97 7.16 13.37
CA LYS A 169 16.25 8.44 13.26
C LYS A 169 15.95 9.03 14.63
N GLU A 170 15.52 10.29 14.65
CA GLU A 170 14.95 10.90 15.85
C GLU A 170 13.70 10.14 16.31
N GLN A 171 13.51 10.05 17.63
CA GLN A 171 12.34 9.40 18.22
C GLN A 171 11.04 10.04 17.73
N ASN A 172 9.97 9.24 17.65
CA ASN A 172 8.61 9.66 17.26
C ASN A 172 8.42 10.10 15.80
N ARG A 173 9.40 9.86 14.91
CA ARG A 173 9.19 9.99 13.45
C ARG A 173 8.74 8.67 12.84
N ASN A 174 7.99 8.71 11.74
CA ASN A 174 7.62 7.51 10.98
C ASN A 174 8.83 6.85 10.30
N ASP A 175 8.74 5.56 9.98
CA ASP A 175 9.76 4.88 9.19
C ASP A 175 9.56 5.18 7.71
N VAL A 176 10.30 6.18 7.22
CA VAL A 176 10.18 6.66 5.84
C VAL A 176 11.24 6.01 4.95
N PHE A 177 10.81 5.35 3.88
CA PHE A 177 11.66 4.83 2.82
C PHE A 177 11.42 5.66 1.55
N SER A 178 12.39 6.48 1.16
CA SER A 178 12.24 7.39 0.01
C SER A 178 13.45 7.39 -0.91
N LYS A 179 13.26 7.88 -2.13
CA LYS A 179 14.37 8.08 -3.07
C LYS A 179 15.35 9.13 -2.53
N SER A 180 14.84 10.18 -1.87
CA SER A 180 15.66 11.27 -1.31
C SER A 180 16.56 10.80 -0.16
N ASN A 181 16.07 9.93 0.72
CA ASN A 181 16.87 9.36 1.80
C ASN A 181 17.67 8.10 1.39
N LYS A 182 17.60 7.72 0.11
CA LYS A 182 18.28 6.58 -0.52
C LYS A 182 17.90 5.23 0.07
N ARG A 183 16.69 5.11 0.63
CA ARG A 183 16.16 3.86 1.19
C ARG A 183 15.15 3.19 0.27
N LEU A 184 14.52 3.94 -0.64
CA LEU A 184 13.68 3.38 -1.70
C LEU A 184 14.50 3.27 -2.98
N THR A 185 14.57 2.07 -3.56
CA THR A 185 15.25 1.85 -4.83
C THR A 185 14.34 2.10 -6.02
N ASP A 186 14.94 2.37 -7.18
CA ASP A 186 14.22 2.38 -8.45
C ASP A 186 14.08 0.94 -9.00
N ASN A 187 12.84 0.48 -9.19
CA ASN A 187 12.48 -0.88 -9.61
C ASN A 187 11.05 -0.89 -10.20
N PRO A 188 10.56 -2.00 -10.78
CA PRO A 188 9.27 -2.03 -11.48
C PRO A 188 8.05 -1.56 -10.66
N VAL A 189 8.07 -1.71 -9.33
CA VAL A 189 6.94 -1.30 -8.46
C VAL A 189 7.07 0.13 -7.91
N THR A 190 8.14 0.84 -8.24
CA THR A 190 8.43 2.22 -7.75
C THR A 190 8.78 3.21 -8.86
N ASN A 191 9.16 2.73 -10.05
CA ASN A 191 9.60 3.56 -11.19
C ASN A 191 8.45 3.97 -12.13
N GLY A 192 7.24 3.44 -11.93
CA GLY A 192 6.08 3.69 -12.77
C GLY A 192 5.79 2.61 -13.83
N THR A 193 6.51 1.48 -13.82
CA THR A 193 6.22 0.37 -14.76
C THR A 193 4.87 -0.29 -14.47
N TYR A 194 4.54 -0.51 -13.20
CA TYR A 194 3.33 -1.22 -12.75
C TYR A 194 2.23 -0.30 -12.17
N GLY A 195 2.30 1.00 -12.45
CA GLY A 195 1.35 1.98 -11.96
C GLY A 195 2.02 3.34 -11.78
N GLU A 196 1.60 4.13 -10.80
CA GLU A 196 2.23 5.44 -10.58
C GLU A 196 3.61 5.29 -9.97
N LYS A 197 4.47 6.28 -10.25
CA LYS A 197 5.81 6.35 -9.65
C LYS A 197 5.68 6.60 -8.15
N ILE A 198 6.46 5.86 -7.36
CA ILE A 198 6.48 5.97 -5.90
C ILE A 198 7.83 6.56 -5.48
N ASP A 199 7.80 7.76 -4.91
CA ASP A 199 9.01 8.42 -4.43
C ASP A 199 9.26 8.22 -2.93
N GLU A 200 8.22 7.83 -2.18
CA GLU A 200 8.26 7.62 -0.73
C GLU A 200 7.20 6.61 -0.28
N ILE A 201 7.56 5.77 0.69
CA ILE A 201 6.67 4.80 1.36
C ILE A 201 6.88 4.94 2.87
N VAL A 202 5.80 4.82 3.64
CA VAL A 202 5.86 4.78 5.10
C VAL A 202 5.62 3.38 5.63
N SER A 203 6.54 2.92 6.46
CA SER A 203 6.47 1.71 7.25
C SER A 203 6.15 2.05 8.71
N PHE A 204 5.72 1.06 9.50
CA PHE A 204 5.17 1.25 10.84
C PHE A 204 5.84 0.33 11.86
N THR A 205 7.17 0.17 11.74
CA THR A 205 8.03 -0.84 12.39
C THR A 205 8.36 -1.98 11.44
N GLY A 206 7.96 -3.22 11.75
CA GLY A 206 8.31 -4.39 10.96
C GLY A 206 9.55 -5.16 11.41
N SER A 207 9.84 -6.19 10.63
CA SER A 207 11.08 -6.94 10.61
C SER A 207 11.97 -6.47 9.45
N SER A 208 13.10 -7.17 9.30
CA SER A 208 14.04 -7.00 8.20
C SER A 208 14.53 -8.36 7.73
N PHE A 209 15.10 -8.44 6.53
CA PHE A 209 15.65 -9.67 6.01
C PHE A 209 16.83 -9.42 5.06
N LYS A 210 17.69 -10.42 4.92
CA LYS A 210 18.62 -10.52 3.79
C LYS A 210 17.90 -11.14 2.61
N ILE A 211 18.34 -10.76 1.41
CA ILE A 211 17.74 -11.21 0.14
C ILE A 211 18.74 -12.08 -0.63
N PRO A 212 18.28 -13.03 -1.46
CA PRO A 212 19.15 -13.76 -2.38
C PRO A 212 19.68 -12.81 -3.47
N LYS A 213 20.76 -13.21 -4.15
CA LYS A 213 21.46 -12.35 -5.13
C LYS A 213 20.55 -11.93 -6.29
N GLU A 214 19.62 -12.80 -6.66
CA GLU A 214 18.69 -12.65 -7.77
C GLU A 214 17.51 -11.74 -7.43
N ALA A 215 17.29 -11.43 -6.14
CA ALA A 215 16.18 -10.59 -5.73
C ALA A 215 16.44 -9.10 -6.04
N ILE A 216 15.38 -8.42 -6.45
CA ILE A 216 15.34 -6.99 -6.67
C ILE A 216 14.99 -6.33 -5.33
N PRO A 217 15.88 -5.50 -4.76
CA PRO A 217 15.56 -4.79 -3.53
C PRO A 217 14.48 -3.73 -3.77
N VAL A 218 13.67 -3.42 -2.75
CA VAL A 218 12.68 -2.34 -2.75
C VAL A 218 12.97 -1.34 -1.62
N MET A 219 12.96 -1.81 -0.37
CA MET A 219 13.12 -0.98 0.82
C MET A 219 14.43 -1.37 1.53
N LYS A 220 15.40 -0.46 1.57
CA LYS A 220 16.77 -0.68 2.06
C LYS A 220 17.00 -0.10 3.44
N PHE A 221 17.55 -0.92 4.32
CA PHE A 221 18.20 -0.43 5.53
C PHE A 221 19.62 0.08 5.21
N ARG A 222 20.13 0.92 6.10
CA ARG A 222 21.43 1.60 6.01
C ARG A 222 22.19 1.38 7.31
N SER A 223 23.49 1.66 7.28
CA SER A 223 24.33 1.59 8.47
C SER A 223 23.78 2.46 9.60
N GLY A 224 23.75 1.89 10.80
CA GLY A 224 23.15 2.49 11.99
C GLY A 224 21.72 2.03 12.27
N ASP A 225 21.00 1.53 11.25
CA ASP A 225 19.72 0.86 11.47
C ASP A 225 19.94 -0.50 12.14
N LYS A 226 18.98 -0.92 12.94
CA LYS A 226 19.14 -2.06 13.86
C LYS A 226 17.95 -2.99 13.80
N CYS A 227 18.22 -4.27 13.97
CA CYS A 227 17.21 -5.23 14.39
C CYS A 227 17.42 -5.56 15.86
N LEU A 228 16.40 -5.28 16.67
CA LEU A 228 16.34 -5.63 18.08
C LEU A 228 15.65 -6.97 18.25
N GLN A 229 16.33 -7.95 18.83
CA GLN A 229 15.86 -9.32 18.96
C GLN A 229 15.64 -9.64 20.45
N PRO A 230 14.49 -9.25 21.03
CA PRO A 230 14.20 -9.54 22.42
C PRO A 230 13.85 -11.02 22.62
N GLU A 231 13.83 -11.46 23.89
CA GLU A 231 13.31 -12.78 24.28
C GLU A 231 11.78 -12.82 24.31
N VAL A 232 11.15 -11.69 24.68
CA VAL A 232 9.70 -11.49 24.65
C VAL A 232 9.41 -10.24 23.82
N ALA A 233 8.45 -10.32 22.90
CA ALA A 233 8.07 -9.19 22.05
C ALA A 233 7.76 -7.94 22.89
N TRP A 234 8.21 -6.78 22.42
CA TRP A 234 8.05 -5.47 23.08
C TRP A 234 8.77 -5.30 24.44
N GLN A 235 9.58 -6.26 24.88
CA GLN A 235 10.40 -6.14 26.10
C GLN A 235 11.87 -5.96 25.74
N PHE A 236 12.32 -4.70 25.72
CA PHE A 236 13.70 -4.33 25.40
C PHE A 236 14.48 -3.97 26.66
N ASN A 237 15.73 -4.42 26.74
CA ASN A 237 16.65 -4.09 27.81
C ASN A 237 18.11 -4.06 27.30
N ASP A 238 19.07 -3.75 28.16
CA ASP A 238 20.48 -3.62 27.78
C ASP A 238 21.13 -4.91 27.25
N SER A 239 20.50 -6.07 27.49
CA SER A 239 20.94 -7.37 26.98
C SER A 239 20.24 -7.79 25.68
N THR A 240 19.29 -7.00 25.17
CA THR A 240 18.62 -7.31 23.91
C THR A 240 19.63 -7.38 22.76
N LEU A 241 19.68 -8.54 22.10
CA LEU A 241 20.54 -8.75 20.95
C LEU A 241 20.21 -7.73 19.87
N THR A 242 21.24 -7.04 19.39
CA THR A 242 21.12 -5.98 18.41
C THR A 242 22.03 -6.27 17.23
N THR A 243 21.45 -6.36 16.03
CA THR A 243 22.18 -6.61 14.78
C THR A 243 22.09 -5.38 13.87
N ASP A 244 23.20 -4.94 13.30
CA ASP A 244 23.21 -3.86 12.30
C ASP A 244 22.55 -4.33 10.99
N LEU A 245 21.70 -3.50 10.42
CA LEU A 245 20.91 -3.81 9.22
C LEU A 245 21.54 -3.32 7.91
N SER A 246 22.82 -2.98 7.90
CA SER A 246 23.54 -2.72 6.65
C SER A 246 23.43 -3.92 5.71
N GLY A 247 22.91 -3.69 4.51
CA GLY A 247 22.71 -4.74 3.52
C GLY A 247 21.47 -5.62 3.77
N SER A 248 20.61 -5.25 4.72
CA SER A 248 19.28 -5.84 4.91
C SER A 248 18.19 -4.97 4.28
N TYR A 249 17.01 -5.55 4.15
CA TYR A 249 15.88 -4.98 3.43
C TYR A 249 14.57 -5.19 4.21
N GLN A 250 13.57 -4.35 3.94
CA GLN A 250 12.19 -4.52 4.43
C GLN A 250 11.21 -4.88 3.30
N GLY A 251 11.66 -4.82 2.05
CA GLY A 251 10.86 -5.10 0.88
C GLY A 251 11.75 -5.58 -0.27
N ALA A 252 11.36 -6.66 -0.94
CA ALA A 252 12.08 -7.21 -2.09
C ALA A 252 11.15 -8.01 -3.01
N LEU A 253 11.55 -8.12 -4.27
CA LEU A 253 10.87 -8.89 -5.31
C LEU A 253 11.82 -9.96 -5.85
N LEU A 254 11.30 -11.11 -6.27
CA LEU A 254 12.10 -12.17 -6.88
C LEU A 254 11.25 -12.91 -7.92
N ASP A 255 11.75 -12.97 -9.15
CA ASP A 255 11.31 -13.96 -10.13
C ASP A 255 11.89 -15.32 -9.72
N PHE A 256 11.04 -16.34 -9.56
CA PHE A 256 11.44 -17.65 -9.04
C PHE A 256 10.91 -18.77 -9.91
N GLY A 257 11.79 -19.33 -10.75
CA GLY A 257 11.36 -20.27 -11.80
C GLY A 257 10.45 -19.56 -12.80
N LYS A 258 9.21 -20.03 -12.93
CA LYS A 258 8.15 -19.37 -13.69
C LYS A 258 7.28 -18.43 -12.82
N GLY A 259 7.46 -18.52 -11.50
CA GLY A 259 6.71 -17.79 -10.49
C GLY A 259 7.32 -16.44 -10.13
N LYS A 260 6.67 -15.80 -9.16
CA LYS A 260 7.15 -14.58 -8.52
C LYS A 260 6.88 -14.63 -7.03
N ILE A 261 7.76 -14.04 -6.24
CA ILE A 261 7.54 -13.77 -4.83
C ILE A 261 7.86 -12.31 -4.52
N ALA A 262 6.98 -11.67 -3.76
CA ALA A 262 7.23 -10.38 -3.13
C ALA A 262 7.25 -10.58 -1.61
N VAL A 263 8.31 -10.10 -0.95
CA VAL A 263 8.52 -10.29 0.50
C VAL A 263 8.58 -8.92 1.17
N PHE A 264 7.81 -8.77 2.26
CA PHE A 264 7.77 -7.53 3.04
C PHE A 264 7.80 -7.78 4.54
N GLY A 265 8.53 -6.91 5.25
CA GLY A 265 8.73 -7.01 6.68
C GLY A 265 7.70 -6.27 7.52
N GLU A 266 6.65 -5.68 6.94
CA GLU A 266 5.70 -4.82 7.66
C GLU A 266 4.29 -5.04 7.11
N ALA A 267 3.32 -5.35 7.97
CA ALA A 267 1.95 -5.64 7.55
C ALA A 267 1.05 -4.40 7.54
N ALA A 268 1.25 -3.46 8.44
CA ALA A 268 0.42 -2.27 8.56
C ALA A 268 0.51 -1.34 7.34
N MET A 269 1.62 -1.41 6.57
CA MET A 269 1.74 -0.69 5.30
C MET A 269 0.84 -1.25 4.19
N PHE A 270 0.30 -2.47 4.37
CA PHE A 270 -0.60 -3.17 3.43
C PHE A 270 -2.07 -3.16 3.88
N THR A 271 -2.42 -2.48 4.98
CA THR A 271 -3.80 -2.45 5.48
C THR A 271 -4.13 -1.07 6.05
N ALA A 272 -5.27 -0.93 6.73
CA ALA A 272 -5.67 0.27 7.46
C ALA A 272 -6.02 -0.11 8.91
N GLN A 273 -5.52 0.67 9.86
CA GLN A 273 -5.68 0.37 11.28
C GLN A 273 -5.94 1.67 12.06
N THR A 274 -6.56 1.52 13.23
CA THR A 274 -6.73 2.59 14.22
C THR A 274 -6.14 2.16 15.56
N VAL A 275 -5.61 3.14 16.29
CA VAL A 275 -5.07 2.97 17.64
C VAL A 275 -5.69 4.04 18.53
N GLU A 276 -6.38 3.63 19.59
CA GLU A 276 -7.06 4.54 20.53
C GLU A 276 -6.17 4.86 21.73
N GLN A 277 -5.52 6.02 21.75
CA GLN A 277 -4.58 6.38 22.81
C GLN A 277 -4.96 7.73 23.43
N ASN A 278 -5.14 7.76 24.75
CA ASN A 278 -5.46 8.96 25.53
C ASN A 278 -6.69 9.72 25.00
N GLY A 279 -7.70 9.00 24.49
CA GLY A 279 -8.92 9.59 23.92
C GLY A 279 -8.77 10.11 22.49
N ASN A 280 -7.65 9.84 21.82
CA ASN A 280 -7.42 10.17 20.41
C ASN A 280 -7.30 8.90 19.56
N THR A 281 -7.90 8.92 18.37
CA THR A 281 -7.76 7.89 17.35
C THR A 281 -6.59 8.22 16.43
N PHE A 282 -5.56 7.38 16.41
CA PHE A 282 -4.44 7.46 15.48
C PHE A 282 -4.64 6.49 14.32
N LYS A 283 -4.27 6.92 13.11
CA LYS A 283 -4.45 6.15 11.86
C LYS A 283 -3.12 5.61 11.35
N ILE A 284 -3.08 4.32 11.02
CA ILE A 284 -1.89 3.57 10.61
C ILE A 284 -2.21 2.81 9.30
N GLY A 285 -1.32 2.91 8.32
CA GLY A 285 -1.50 2.30 7.00
C GLY A 285 -2.25 3.19 6.02
N PHE A 286 -3.14 2.62 5.21
CA PHE A 286 -3.84 3.31 4.11
C PHE A 286 -4.65 4.54 4.52
N ASN A 287 -5.14 4.55 5.76
CA ASN A 287 -5.93 5.64 6.30
C ASN A 287 -5.06 6.73 6.97
N SER A 288 -3.73 6.55 7.01
CA SER A 288 -2.80 7.48 7.66
C SER A 288 -2.44 8.62 6.71
N PRO A 289 -2.64 9.90 7.11
CA PRO A 289 -2.19 11.05 6.32
C PRO A 289 -0.68 11.09 6.09
N ALA A 290 0.09 10.38 6.92
CA ALA A 290 1.53 10.28 6.77
C ALA A 290 1.98 9.30 5.67
N ALA A 291 1.08 8.44 5.17
CA ALA A 291 1.40 7.37 4.23
C ALA A 291 0.64 7.50 2.89
N PRO A 292 0.66 8.68 2.22
CA PRO A 292 -0.23 8.95 1.08
C PRO A 292 0.01 8.02 -0.12
N ASN A 293 1.22 7.47 -0.25
CA ASN A 293 1.60 6.64 -1.40
C ASN A 293 1.40 5.14 -1.17
N ASN A 294 1.10 4.69 0.06
CA ASN A 294 1.08 3.26 0.39
C ASN A 294 0.01 2.50 -0.39
N VAL A 295 -1.17 3.09 -0.59
CA VAL A 295 -2.25 2.49 -1.41
C VAL A 295 -1.73 2.22 -2.82
N GLN A 296 -1.16 3.23 -3.48
CA GLN A 296 -0.67 3.08 -4.85
C GLN A 296 0.53 2.14 -4.94
N PHE A 297 1.41 2.13 -3.94
CA PHE A 297 2.50 1.16 -3.86
C PHE A 297 2.00 -0.28 -3.81
N VAL A 298 1.00 -0.57 -2.96
CA VAL A 298 0.40 -1.91 -2.88
C VAL A 298 -0.24 -2.31 -4.21
N ARG A 299 -0.93 -1.39 -4.88
CA ARG A 299 -1.46 -1.63 -6.24
C ARG A 299 -0.36 -1.99 -7.23
N ASN A 300 0.77 -1.28 -7.21
CA ASN A 300 1.92 -1.61 -8.07
C ASN A 300 2.47 -3.02 -7.80
N VAL A 301 2.56 -3.42 -6.53
CA VAL A 301 3.02 -4.77 -6.12
C VAL A 301 2.05 -5.84 -6.60
N LEU A 302 0.75 -5.65 -6.41
CA LEU A 302 -0.27 -6.60 -6.87
C LEU A 302 -0.28 -6.71 -8.40
N LEU A 303 -0.08 -5.61 -9.11
CA LEU A 303 -0.03 -5.65 -10.56
C LEU A 303 1.24 -6.35 -11.07
N TRP A 304 2.38 -6.17 -10.40
CA TRP A 304 3.60 -6.93 -10.71
C TRP A 304 3.42 -8.44 -10.47
N LEU A 305 2.73 -8.84 -9.39
CA LEU A 305 2.39 -10.25 -9.14
C LEU A 305 1.41 -10.80 -10.18
N ALA A 306 0.48 -9.98 -10.65
CA ALA A 306 -0.50 -10.34 -11.68
C ALA A 306 0.04 -10.28 -13.12
N GLU A 307 1.34 -10.06 -13.32
CA GLU A 307 1.97 -10.02 -14.64
C GLU A 307 1.61 -11.28 -15.46
N GLY A 308 1.11 -11.05 -16.68
CA GLY A 308 0.65 -12.09 -17.60
C GLY A 308 -0.87 -12.32 -17.60
N LYS A 309 -1.63 -11.68 -16.70
CA LYS A 309 -3.10 -11.70 -16.72
C LYS A 309 -3.65 -10.65 -17.65
N GLU A 310 -4.67 -11.02 -18.43
CA GLU A 310 -5.30 -10.09 -19.35
C GLU A 310 -5.95 -8.94 -18.59
N ARG A 311 -5.56 -7.72 -18.95
CA ARG A 311 -6.23 -6.52 -18.47
C ARG A 311 -7.28 -6.13 -19.49
N PRO A 312 -8.55 -5.97 -19.07
CA PRO A 312 -9.60 -5.51 -19.98
C PRO A 312 -9.34 -4.09 -20.48
N PHE A 313 -8.63 -3.29 -19.68
CA PHE A 313 -7.96 -2.10 -20.16
C PHE A 313 -6.49 -2.45 -20.47
N GLN A 314 -6.26 -3.12 -21.59
CA GLN A 314 -5.00 -2.88 -22.30
C GLN A 314 -5.11 -1.47 -22.85
N ASN A 315 -4.82 -0.49 -22.02
CA ASN A 315 -4.45 0.80 -22.55
C ASN A 315 -3.22 0.54 -23.43
N SER A 316 -3.44 0.58 -24.73
CA SER A 316 -2.41 0.72 -25.75
C SER A 316 -1.42 1.82 -25.35
N GLY A 317 -0.21 1.81 -25.92
CA GLY A 317 0.82 2.79 -25.56
C GLY A 317 0.29 4.23 -25.58
N LYS A 318 -0.54 4.59 -26.57
CA LYS A 318 -1.11 5.94 -26.67
C LYS A 318 -2.13 6.23 -25.56
N GLN A 319 -3.01 5.28 -25.22
CA GLN A 319 -3.99 5.44 -24.15
C GLN A 319 -3.32 5.67 -22.78
N ASN A 320 -2.27 4.90 -22.46
CA ASN A 320 -1.53 5.10 -21.21
C ASN A 320 -0.81 6.43 -21.17
N GLU A 321 -0.15 6.81 -22.27
CA GLU A 321 0.52 8.10 -22.36
C GLU A 321 -0.46 9.27 -22.20
N ILE A 322 -1.64 9.21 -22.83
CA ILE A 322 -2.68 10.22 -22.68
C ILE A 322 -3.18 10.29 -21.23
N LEU A 323 -3.48 9.15 -20.59
CA LEU A 323 -3.90 9.14 -19.19
C LEU A 323 -2.83 9.71 -18.24
N MET A 324 -1.54 9.51 -18.54
CA MET A 324 -0.47 10.17 -17.79
C MET A 324 -0.52 11.70 -17.97
N VAL A 325 -0.76 12.18 -19.20
CA VAL A 325 -0.93 13.61 -19.46
C VAL A 325 -2.15 14.18 -18.72
N ASN A 326 -3.28 13.46 -18.68
CA ASN A 326 -4.45 13.86 -17.90
C ASN A 326 -4.11 14.06 -16.42
N ARG A 327 -3.33 13.15 -15.82
CA ARG A 327 -2.91 13.25 -14.42
C ARG A 327 -1.99 14.44 -14.17
N GLU A 328 -1.03 14.67 -15.06
CA GLU A 328 -0.15 15.86 -14.96
C GLU A 328 -0.96 17.16 -15.05
N MET A 329 -2.01 17.16 -15.87
CA MET A 329 -2.93 18.29 -16.02
C MET A 329 -3.78 18.52 -14.76
N GLU A 330 -4.34 17.47 -14.17
CA GLU A 330 -5.04 17.57 -12.87
C GLU A 330 -4.11 18.05 -11.75
N LEU A 331 -2.89 17.51 -11.68
CA LEU A 331 -1.88 17.91 -10.69
C LEU A 331 -1.49 19.39 -10.84
N ALA A 332 -1.28 19.86 -12.07
CA ALA A 332 -0.99 21.27 -12.32
C ALA A 332 -2.14 22.18 -11.84
N PHE A 333 -3.39 21.80 -12.13
CA PHE A 333 -4.56 22.57 -11.71
C PHE A 333 -4.71 22.59 -10.19
N ASN A 334 -4.62 21.42 -9.56
CA ASN A 334 -4.81 21.24 -8.11
C ASN A 334 -3.69 21.91 -7.29
N ASN A 335 -2.50 22.05 -7.88
CA ASN A 335 -1.40 22.85 -7.33
C ASN A 335 -1.51 24.35 -7.65
N LYS A 336 -2.66 24.82 -8.16
CA LYS A 336 -2.97 26.21 -8.48
C LYS A 336 -2.09 26.79 -9.59
N ASN A 337 -1.47 25.93 -10.39
CA ASN A 337 -0.71 26.33 -11.56
C ASN A 337 -1.63 26.38 -12.79
N TYR A 338 -2.70 27.19 -12.70
CA TYR A 338 -3.77 27.20 -13.69
C TYR A 338 -3.29 27.59 -15.10
N ARG A 339 -2.33 28.53 -15.19
CA ARG A 339 -1.75 28.91 -16.49
C ARG A 339 -0.95 27.78 -17.15
N ALA A 340 -0.43 26.82 -16.40
CA ALA A 340 0.27 25.68 -16.99
C ALA A 340 -0.66 24.69 -17.67
N ILE A 341 -1.98 24.78 -17.46
CA ILE A 341 -2.94 23.90 -18.14
C ILE A 341 -2.89 24.08 -19.66
N ALA A 342 -2.62 25.30 -20.13
CA ALA A 342 -2.42 25.56 -21.55
C ALA A 342 -1.23 24.80 -22.16
N ASP A 343 -0.23 24.38 -21.36
CA ASP A 343 0.92 23.64 -21.88
C ASP A 343 0.56 22.22 -22.34
N PHE A 344 -0.61 21.70 -21.94
CA PHE A 344 -1.14 20.41 -22.41
C PHE A 344 -1.90 20.52 -23.75
N TYR A 345 -2.11 21.74 -24.26
CA TYR A 345 -2.77 21.97 -25.55
C TYR A 345 -1.75 22.13 -26.67
N SER A 346 -2.11 21.80 -27.91
CA SER A 346 -1.28 22.10 -29.08
C SER A 346 -1.26 23.62 -29.34
N LYS A 347 -0.32 24.11 -30.16
CA LYS A 347 -0.16 25.55 -30.41
C LYS A 347 -1.44 26.19 -30.96
N ASP A 348 -2.12 25.46 -31.85
CA ASP A 348 -3.32 25.90 -32.57
C ASP A 348 -4.60 25.27 -32.00
N ALA A 349 -4.57 24.81 -30.75
CA ALA A 349 -5.70 24.11 -30.16
C ALA A 349 -6.95 24.98 -30.05
N VAL A 350 -8.11 24.34 -30.16
CA VAL A 350 -9.41 24.99 -30.04
C VAL A 350 -10.17 24.40 -28.87
N MET A 351 -10.72 25.26 -28.01
CA MET A 351 -11.63 24.85 -26.95
C MET A 351 -13.02 25.44 -27.18
N LEU A 352 -14.04 24.58 -27.14
CA LEU A 352 -15.44 24.87 -27.42
C LEU A 352 -16.32 24.45 -26.24
N GLY A 353 -17.09 25.40 -25.73
CA GLY A 353 -18.15 25.17 -24.74
C GLY A 353 -19.43 25.88 -25.15
N SER A 354 -20.51 25.72 -24.37
CA SER A 354 -21.85 26.23 -24.74
C SER A 354 -21.90 27.71 -25.13
N ASN A 355 -21.04 28.54 -24.54
CA ASN A 355 -20.88 29.96 -24.88
C ASN A 355 -19.40 30.36 -24.84
N THR A 356 -18.50 29.43 -25.21
CA THR A 356 -17.06 29.64 -25.07
C THR A 356 -16.38 29.11 -26.32
N GLU A 357 -15.57 29.96 -26.94
CA GLU A 357 -14.66 29.57 -28.01
C GLU A 357 -13.31 30.23 -27.70
N VAL A 358 -12.27 29.41 -27.58
CA VAL A 358 -10.91 29.87 -27.33
C VAL A 358 -10.00 29.18 -28.34
N VAL A 359 -9.28 29.98 -29.12
CA VAL A 359 -8.40 29.49 -30.18
C VAL A 359 -6.96 29.86 -29.87
N GLY A 360 -6.07 28.88 -29.89
CA GLY A 360 -4.64 29.03 -29.70
C GLY A 360 -4.20 28.93 -28.23
N ARG A 361 -3.02 28.35 -28.02
CA ARG A 361 -2.44 28.05 -26.70
C ARG A 361 -2.34 29.28 -25.78
N GLU A 362 -1.96 30.44 -26.32
CA GLU A 362 -1.83 31.66 -25.49
C GLU A 362 -3.18 32.18 -25.01
N ASN A 363 -4.23 32.10 -25.83
CA ASN A 363 -5.57 32.46 -25.38
C ASN A 363 -6.13 31.45 -24.36
N LEU A 364 -5.79 30.16 -24.51
CA LEU A 364 -6.09 29.14 -23.51
C LEU A 364 -5.36 29.42 -22.19
N ARG A 365 -4.12 29.90 -22.23
CA ARG A 365 -3.37 30.30 -21.04
C ARG A 365 -4.09 31.42 -20.28
N GLU A 366 -4.63 32.40 -21.00
CA GLU A 366 -5.45 33.46 -20.40
C GLU A 366 -6.81 32.95 -19.92
N TYR A 367 -7.43 31.99 -20.61
CA TYR A 367 -8.68 31.37 -20.16
C TYR A 367 -8.48 30.63 -18.82
N TRP A 368 -7.52 29.71 -18.76
CA TRP A 368 -7.22 28.94 -17.55
C TRP A 368 -6.66 29.83 -16.43
N GLY A 369 -5.94 30.91 -16.78
CA GLY A 369 -5.42 31.88 -15.82
C GLY A 369 -6.50 32.66 -15.04
N ARG A 370 -7.78 32.59 -15.43
CA ARG A 370 -8.91 33.22 -14.71
C ARG A 370 -9.36 32.46 -13.48
N PHE A 371 -8.96 31.19 -13.34
CA PHE A 371 -9.26 30.43 -12.13
C PHE A 371 -8.45 31.01 -10.96
N GLU A 372 -9.13 31.26 -9.84
CA GLU A 372 -8.53 31.79 -8.62
C GLU A 372 -9.02 30.98 -7.41
N GLY A 373 -8.25 31.00 -6.32
CA GLY A 373 -8.68 30.40 -5.05
C GLY A 373 -8.27 28.93 -4.87
N GLY A 374 -9.12 28.16 -4.18
CA GLY A 374 -8.85 26.78 -3.75
C GLY A 374 -9.57 25.73 -4.60
N ASN A 375 -9.73 25.98 -5.90
CA ASN A 375 -10.46 25.06 -6.78
C ASN A 375 -9.73 23.73 -6.89
N THR A 376 -10.49 22.63 -6.98
CA THR A 376 -9.94 21.32 -7.33
C THR A 376 -10.61 20.80 -8.60
N TRP A 377 -9.86 20.02 -9.38
CA TRP A 377 -10.29 19.44 -10.64
C TRP A 377 -10.04 17.94 -10.63
N ASN A 378 -11.04 17.20 -11.09
CA ASN A 378 -10.99 15.77 -11.32
C ASN A 378 -11.52 15.43 -12.73
N LEU A 379 -10.82 14.53 -13.42
CA LEU A 379 -11.11 14.05 -14.76
C LEU A 379 -11.37 12.53 -14.74
N SER A 380 -12.63 12.15 -14.92
CA SER A 380 -13.00 10.75 -15.10
C SER A 380 -13.00 10.39 -16.58
N ASN A 381 -12.23 9.37 -16.96
CA ASN A 381 -12.21 8.88 -18.34
C ASN A 381 -13.36 7.88 -18.58
N ILE A 382 -14.17 8.12 -19.62
CA ILE A 382 -15.18 7.16 -20.10
C ILE A 382 -14.56 6.25 -21.15
N GLU A 383 -13.84 6.83 -22.11
CA GLU A 383 -13.23 6.10 -23.22
C GLU A 383 -12.05 6.91 -23.80
N ILE A 384 -10.99 6.22 -24.21
CA ILE A 384 -10.00 6.75 -25.16
C ILE A 384 -9.99 5.81 -26.36
N LYS A 385 -10.32 6.32 -27.53
CA LYS A 385 -10.25 5.58 -28.79
C LYS A 385 -9.02 6.01 -29.56
N GLU A 386 -8.09 5.09 -29.78
CA GLU A 386 -6.99 5.33 -30.70
C GLU A 386 -7.52 5.55 -32.13
N LEU A 387 -6.95 6.51 -32.83
CA LEU A 387 -7.21 6.77 -34.23
C LEU A 387 -5.95 6.45 -35.05
N ASP A 388 -6.09 6.38 -36.37
CA ASP A 388 -4.97 6.19 -37.27
C ASP A 388 -3.94 7.32 -37.13
N GLY A 389 -2.67 6.97 -37.28
CA GLY A 389 -1.55 7.90 -37.09
C GLY A 389 -1.40 8.36 -35.64
N ASP A 390 -1.00 9.61 -35.45
CA ASP A 390 -0.65 10.19 -34.16
C ASP A 390 -1.84 10.90 -33.50
N TYR A 391 -3.03 10.26 -33.51
CA TYR A 391 -4.27 10.84 -32.99
C TYR A 391 -5.02 9.88 -32.06
N ALA A 392 -5.79 10.45 -31.14
CA ALA A 392 -6.74 9.71 -30.31
C ALA A 392 -7.92 10.59 -29.91
N LEU A 393 -9.10 9.99 -29.73
CA LEU A 393 -10.29 10.66 -29.23
C LEU A 393 -10.55 10.21 -27.79
N GLN A 394 -10.63 11.15 -26.86
CA GLN A 394 -10.99 10.89 -25.48
C GLN A 394 -12.38 11.43 -25.18
N ARG A 395 -13.16 10.71 -24.38
CA ARG A 395 -14.40 11.20 -23.79
C ARG A 395 -14.39 10.95 -22.29
N GLY A 396 -14.89 11.90 -21.52
CA GLY A 396 -14.90 11.79 -20.06
C GLY A 396 -15.84 12.77 -19.37
N ILE A 397 -15.68 12.83 -18.06
CA ILE A 397 -16.39 13.75 -17.16
C ILE A 397 -15.35 14.63 -16.49
N SER A 398 -15.56 15.94 -16.53
CA SER A 398 -14.74 16.92 -15.82
C SER A 398 -15.56 17.50 -14.67
N VAL A 399 -14.99 17.47 -13.47
CA VAL A 399 -15.58 18.02 -12.25
C VAL A 399 -14.63 19.03 -11.66
N ILE A 400 -15.01 20.31 -11.69
CA ILE A 400 -14.29 21.36 -10.96
C ILE A 400 -15.13 21.74 -9.74
N THR A 401 -14.52 21.70 -8.55
CA THR A 401 -15.16 22.11 -7.29
C THR A 401 -14.49 23.35 -6.72
N TRP A 402 -15.28 24.20 -6.06
CA TRP A 402 -14.81 25.40 -5.36
C TRP A 402 -15.64 25.66 -4.11
N LYS A 403 -15.10 26.46 -3.19
CA LYS A 403 -15.87 26.97 -2.05
C LYS A 403 -16.49 28.31 -2.40
N ASN A 404 -17.79 28.46 -2.18
CA ASN A 404 -18.45 29.76 -2.31
C ASN A 404 -18.11 30.68 -1.11
N SER A 405 -18.59 31.92 -1.14
CA SER A 405 -18.37 32.92 -0.09
C SER A 405 -18.90 32.52 1.29
N GLU A 406 -19.80 31.54 1.35
CA GLU A 406 -20.41 31.01 2.58
C GLU A 406 -19.68 29.75 3.10
N GLY A 407 -18.63 29.31 2.39
CA GLY A 407 -17.82 28.15 2.74
C GLY A 407 -18.39 26.82 2.25
N GLU A 408 -19.53 26.83 1.55
CA GLU A 408 -20.14 25.64 0.95
C GLU A 408 -19.41 25.23 -0.32
N ILE A 409 -19.35 23.91 -0.56
CA ILE A 409 -18.73 23.36 -1.76
C ILE A 409 -19.73 23.40 -2.91
N SER A 410 -19.37 24.09 -3.98
CA SER A 410 -20.06 24.09 -5.26
C SER A 410 -19.27 23.29 -6.29
N GLU A 411 -19.95 22.74 -7.30
CA GLU A 411 -19.30 22.00 -8.39
C GLU A 411 -19.81 22.41 -9.77
N SER A 412 -18.93 22.29 -10.76
CA SER A 412 -19.25 22.33 -12.19
C SER A 412 -18.90 20.99 -12.79
N LYS A 413 -19.90 20.33 -13.36
CA LYS A 413 -19.79 19.00 -13.93
C LYS A 413 -20.16 19.02 -15.41
N VAL A 414 -19.21 18.67 -16.25
CA VAL A 414 -19.37 18.67 -17.71
C VAL A 414 -18.94 17.33 -18.30
N ILE A 415 -19.55 16.97 -19.43
CA ILE A 415 -19.01 15.92 -20.30
C ILE A 415 -18.02 16.60 -21.24
N PHE A 416 -16.84 16.02 -21.38
CA PHE A 416 -15.84 16.50 -22.33
C PHE A 416 -15.54 15.46 -23.42
N SER A 417 -15.09 15.97 -24.55
CA SER A 417 -14.50 15.22 -25.67
C SER A 417 -13.22 15.92 -26.09
N LEU A 418 -12.08 15.23 -26.00
CA LEU A 418 -10.78 15.76 -26.42
C LEU A 418 -10.27 15.02 -27.65
N LEU A 419 -9.85 15.75 -28.67
CA LEU A 419 -9.04 15.20 -29.76
C LEU A 419 -7.56 15.46 -29.43
N TRP A 420 -6.82 14.37 -29.25
CA TRP A 420 -5.42 14.36 -28.95
C TRP A 420 -4.58 14.20 -30.22
N THR A 421 -3.39 14.80 -30.22
CA THR A 421 -2.35 14.59 -31.23
C THR A 421 -0.97 14.39 -30.58
N LYS A 422 -0.14 13.49 -31.12
CA LYS A 422 1.26 13.33 -30.68
C LYS A 422 2.13 14.38 -31.38
N THR A 423 2.90 15.11 -30.57
CA THR A 423 3.88 16.10 -31.03
C THR A 423 5.27 15.76 -30.50
N GLU A 424 6.29 16.49 -30.91
CA GLU A 424 7.64 16.40 -30.31
C GLU A 424 7.64 16.74 -28.81
N GLU A 425 6.66 17.54 -28.34
CA GLU A 425 6.44 17.88 -26.93
C GLU A 425 5.58 16.84 -26.18
N GLY A 426 5.28 15.69 -26.80
CA GLY A 426 4.38 14.67 -26.27
C GLY A 426 2.94 14.80 -26.77
N TRP A 427 2.00 14.11 -26.11
CA TRP A 427 0.57 14.20 -26.46
C TRP A 427 0.02 15.56 -26.06
N LYS A 428 -0.72 16.19 -26.98
CA LYS A 428 -1.33 17.51 -26.80
C LYS A 428 -2.80 17.48 -27.22
N ILE A 429 -3.63 18.26 -26.51
CA ILE A 429 -5.03 18.47 -26.85
C ILE A 429 -5.11 19.43 -28.04
N MET A 430 -5.70 18.99 -29.15
CA MET A 430 -5.92 19.80 -30.35
C MET A 430 -7.34 20.37 -30.39
N LEU A 431 -8.32 19.61 -29.93
CA LEU A 431 -9.70 20.06 -29.77
C LEU A 431 -10.17 19.66 -28.37
N ASP A 432 -10.72 20.61 -27.64
CA ASP A 432 -11.39 20.40 -26.36
C ASP A 432 -12.83 20.86 -26.50
N HIS A 433 -13.76 19.92 -26.44
CA HIS A 433 -15.18 20.25 -26.43
C HIS A 433 -15.78 19.82 -25.10
N TYR A 434 -16.51 20.73 -24.44
CA TYR A 434 -17.24 20.40 -23.23
C TYR A 434 -18.68 20.92 -23.26
N SER A 435 -19.58 20.17 -22.65
CA SER A 435 -20.98 20.57 -22.50
C SER A 435 -21.49 20.26 -21.10
N PRO A 436 -22.40 21.08 -20.54
CA PRO A 436 -23.12 20.74 -19.32
C PRO A 436 -23.73 19.34 -19.43
N ARG A 437 -23.66 18.59 -18.32
CA ARG A 437 -24.27 17.27 -18.25
C ARG A 437 -25.80 17.34 -18.16
#